data_AF-A0A2T6ZF51-F1
#
_entry.id   AF-A0A2T6ZF51-F1
#
_cell.length_a   1.000
_cell.length_b   1.000
_cell.length_c   1.000
_cell.angle_alpha   90.00
_cell.angle_beta   90.00
_cell.angle_gamma   90.00
#
_symmetry.space_group_name_H-M   'P 1'
#
loop_
_entity.id
_entity.type
_entity.pdbx_description
1 polymer ?
#
loop_
_entity_poly.entity_id
_entity_poly.type
_entity_poly.pdbx_seq_one_letter_code
_entity_poly.pdbx_strand_id
1 'polypeptide(L)'
;MSSPKYMEGQKVEYHPIGGEHSSRTSTSTGKIIRVITEPDAAGSARVTVNASPHDPRYEIENDNTGKRSAVKEDNIERAIE
;
A
#
# COMPACT_ATOMS: atom_id res chain seq x y z
N MET A 1 8.31 -19.45 -3.53
CA MET A 1 7.38 -18.42 -4.01
C MET A 1 7.04 -17.57 -2.80
N SER A 2 7.40 -16.29 -2.80
CA SER A 2 7.06 -15.39 -1.69
C SER A 2 5.63 -14.92 -1.92
N SER A 3 4.68 -15.37 -1.11
CA SER A 3 3.31 -14.88 -1.18
C SER A 3 3.25 -13.45 -0.62
N PRO A 4 2.44 -12.55 -1.19
CA PRO A 4 2.25 -11.22 -0.64
C PRO A 4 1.74 -11.33 0.80
N LYS A 5 2.31 -10.54 1.71
CA LYS A 5 2.00 -10.59 3.15
C LYS A 5 0.57 -10.13 3.46
N TYR A 6 0.00 -9.31 2.58
CA TYR A 6 -1.34 -8.78 2.69
C TYR A 6 -2.18 -9.09 1.44
N MET A 7 -3.50 -9.04 1.57
CA MET A 7 -4.44 -9.41 0.51
C MET A 7 -5.48 -8.32 0.26
N GLU A 8 -6.05 -8.33 -0.95
CA GLU A 8 -7.18 -7.48 -1.31
C GLU A 8 -8.35 -7.71 -0.34
N GLY A 9 -8.97 -6.62 0.08
CA GLY A 9 -10.05 -6.62 1.06
C GLY A 9 -9.60 -6.41 2.50
N GLN A 10 -8.32 -6.60 2.85
CA GLN A 10 -7.84 -6.41 4.22
C GLN A 10 -7.74 -4.92 4.57
N LYS A 11 -8.12 -4.60 5.81
CA LYS A 11 -7.80 -3.32 6.41
C LYS A 11 -6.41 -3.35 7.01
N VAL A 12 -5.66 -2.28 6.81
CA VAL A 12 -4.28 -2.15 7.25
C VAL A 12 -4.01 -0.75 7.78
N GLU A 13 -3.06 -0.69 8.70
CA GLU A 13 -2.42 0.53 9.13
C GLU A 13 -1.11 0.69 8.35
N TYR A 14 -0.93 1.83 7.70
CA TYR A 14 0.17 2.08 6.77
C TYR A 14 0.64 3.53 6.80
N HIS A 15 1.81 3.78 6.24
CA HIS A 15 2.39 5.10 6.07
C HIS A 15 2.11 5.65 4.66
N PRO A 16 1.23 6.66 4.51
CA PRO A 16 0.85 7.19 3.20
C PRO A 16 1.96 8.02 2.52
N ILE A 17 2.88 8.60 3.30
CA ILE A 17 4.02 9.36 2.77
C ILE A 17 5.25 8.45 2.82
N GLY A 18 5.65 7.94 1.65
CA GLY A 18 6.86 7.12 1.51
C GLY A 18 8.12 8.00 1.55
N GLY A 19 8.97 7.79 2.56
CA GLY A 19 10.30 8.38 2.67
C GLY A 19 11.13 7.60 3.69
N GLU A 20 12.47 7.65 3.59
CA GLU A 20 13.45 6.91 4.42
C GLU A 20 13.45 7.30 5.93
N HIS A 21 12.31 7.73 6.47
CA HIS A 21 12.14 8.13 7.86
C HIS A 21 10.69 7.88 8.33
N SER A 22 10.19 6.65 8.10
CA SER A 22 8.83 6.23 8.49
C SER A 22 8.53 6.39 9.99
N SER A 23 9.56 6.50 10.84
CA SER A 23 9.42 6.68 12.30
C SER A 23 8.87 8.04 12.75
N ARG A 24 8.73 9.02 11.85
CA ARG A 24 8.19 10.37 12.16
C ARG A 24 6.93 10.74 11.38
N THR A 25 6.49 9.90 10.44
CA THR A 25 5.27 10.11 9.65
C THR A 25 4.08 9.47 10.35
N SER A 26 2.95 10.18 10.43
CA SER A 26 1.72 9.61 10.96
C SER A 26 1.27 8.39 10.15
N THR A 27 0.88 7.33 10.84
CA THR A 27 0.17 6.22 10.21
C THR A 27 -1.23 6.67 9.79
N SER A 28 -1.78 5.97 8.81
CA SER A 28 -3.17 6.07 8.40
C SER A 28 -3.75 4.68 8.25
N THR A 29 -5.06 4.59 8.38
CA THR A 29 -5.79 3.35 8.13
C THR A 29 -6.41 3.37 6.75
N GLY A 30 -6.51 2.20 6.14
CA GLY A 30 -7.17 2.04 4.86
C GLY A 30 -7.36 0.59 4.49
N LYS A 31 -8.09 0.38 3.40
CA LYS A 31 -8.39 -0.95 2.87
C LYS A 31 -7.55 -1.22 1.64
N ILE A 32 -6.88 -2.37 1.61
CA ILE A 32 -6.21 -2.85 0.40
C ILE A 32 -7.30 -3.17 -0.62
N ILE A 33 -7.29 -2.47 -1.74
CA ILE A 33 -8.22 -2.71 -2.84
C ILE A 33 -7.57 -3.51 -3.98
N ARG A 34 -6.24 -3.49 -4.06
CA ARG A 34 -5.50 -4.17 -5.12
C ARG A 34 -4.08 -4.54 -4.69
N VAL A 35 -3.63 -5.74 -5.07
CA VAL A 35 -2.21 -6.14 -4.94
C VAL A 35 -1.58 -6.18 -6.33
N ILE A 36 -0.55 -5.36 -6.53
CA ILE A 36 0.10 -5.16 -7.82
C ILE A 36 1.47 -5.82 -7.75
N THR A 37 1.68 -6.90 -8.52
CA THR A 37 2.95 -7.64 -8.59
C THR A 37 3.70 -7.40 -9.90
N GLU A 38 3.21 -6.51 -10.75
CA GLU A 38 3.81 -6.15 -12.04
C GLU A 38 3.68 -4.64 -12.27
N PRO A 39 4.50 -4.01 -13.12
CA PRO A 39 4.42 -2.58 -13.37
C PRO A 39 3.03 -2.18 -13.90
N ASP A 40 2.29 -1.37 -13.13
CA ASP A 40 0.94 -0.93 -13.48
C ASP A 40 0.66 0.47 -12.93
N ALA A 41 -0.36 1.15 -13.46
CA ALA A 41 -0.83 2.42 -12.96
C ALA A 41 -1.66 2.22 -11.67
N ALA A 42 -1.28 2.93 -10.61
CA ALA A 42 -1.89 2.75 -9.29
C ALA A 42 -2.15 4.08 -8.57
N GLY A 43 -3.08 4.03 -7.61
CA GLY A 43 -3.52 5.17 -6.83
C GLY A 43 -4.47 6.12 -7.57
N SER A 44 -5.01 7.10 -6.86
CA SER A 44 -5.94 8.08 -7.43
C SER A 44 -5.33 8.92 -8.55
N ALA A 45 -4.00 9.08 -8.55
CA ALA A 45 -3.26 9.81 -9.57
C ALA A 45 -2.85 8.94 -10.77
N ARG A 46 -3.14 7.62 -10.76
CA ARG A 46 -2.73 6.65 -11.80
C ARG A 46 -1.24 6.73 -12.11
N VAL A 47 -0.41 6.83 -11.08
CA VAL A 47 1.04 6.85 -11.24
C VAL A 47 1.51 5.43 -11.53
N THR A 48 2.31 5.25 -12.58
CA THR A 48 2.93 3.96 -12.87
C THR A 48 3.88 3.59 -11.75
N VAL A 49 3.57 2.51 -11.04
CA VAL A 49 4.44 1.95 -10.01
C VAL A 49 5.24 0.80 -10.60
N ASN A 50 6.55 0.79 -10.35
CA ASN A 50 7.37 -0.37 -10.62
C ASN A 50 7.15 -1.38 -9.50
N ALA A 51 6.28 -2.34 -9.76
CA ALA A 51 6.05 -3.48 -8.89
C ALA A 51 6.62 -4.75 -9.53
N SER A 52 6.98 -5.71 -8.69
CA SER A 52 7.43 -7.03 -9.12
C SER A 52 6.93 -8.10 -8.14
N PRO A 53 7.03 -9.40 -8.47
CA PRO A 53 6.65 -10.46 -7.54
C PRO A 53 7.48 -10.46 -6.24
N HIS A 54 8.66 -9.84 -6.26
CA HIS A 54 9.55 -9.69 -5.10
C HIS A 54 9.39 -8.35 -4.36
N ASP A 55 8.82 -7.33 -5.01
CA ASP A 55 8.50 -6.01 -4.45
C ASP A 55 7.08 -5.63 -4.88
N PRO A 56 6.05 -6.27 -4.29
CA PRO A 56 4.67 -5.96 -4.61
C PRO A 56 4.29 -4.57 -4.11
N ARG A 57 3.37 -3.93 -4.83
CA ARG A 57 2.77 -2.65 -4.44
C ARG A 57 1.33 -2.89 -4.02
N TYR A 58 0.98 -2.33 -2.87
CA TYR A 58 -0.36 -2.44 -2.31
C TYR A 58 -1.11 -1.15 -2.56
N GLU A 59 -2.20 -1.23 -3.30
CA GLU A 59 -3.09 -0.11 -3.49
C GLU A 59 -4.07 -0.06 -2.31
N ILE A 60 -3.92 0.98 -1.50
CA ILE A 60 -4.71 1.18 -0.28
C ILE A 60 -5.61 2.38 -0.47
N GLU A 61 -6.90 2.18 -0.26
CA GLU A 61 -7.89 3.25 -0.15
C GLU A 61 -7.90 3.77 1.29
N ASN A 62 -7.53 5.04 1.46
CA ASN A 62 -7.45 5.69 2.76
C ASN A 62 -8.86 5.96 3.32
N ASP A 63 -9.17 5.44 4.52
CA ASP A 63 -10.50 5.56 5.12
C ASP A 63 -10.84 7.03 5.49
N ASN A 64 -9.83 7.87 5.75
CA ASN A 64 -10.05 9.27 6.13
C ASN A 64 -10.31 10.20 4.94
N THR A 65 -9.65 9.93 3.80
CA THR A 65 -9.68 10.84 2.63
C THR A 65 -10.38 10.26 1.41
N GLY A 66 -10.65 8.94 1.37
CA GLY A 66 -11.14 8.23 0.19
C GLY A 66 -10.14 8.18 -0.97
N LYS A 67 -8.89 8.58 -0.76
CA LYS A 67 -7.85 8.55 -1.79
C LYS A 67 -7.17 7.20 -1.83
N ARG A 68 -6.87 6.74 -3.04
CA ARG A 68 -6.11 5.51 -3.29
C ARG A 68 -4.64 5.84 -3.42
N SER A 69 -3.80 5.11 -2.71
CA SER A 69 -2.35 5.28 -2.73
C SER A 69 -1.68 3.92 -2.88
N ALA A 70 -0.69 3.84 -3.75
CA ALA A 70 0.11 2.63 -3.93
C ALA A 70 1.37 2.71 -3.07
N VAL A 71 1.46 1.85 -2.07
CA VAL A 71 2.59 1.81 -1.12
C VAL A 71 3.34 0.48 -1.22
N LYS A 72 4.58 0.46 -0.72
CA LYS A 72 5.35 -0.78 -0.58
C LYS A 72 4.84 -1.61 0.60
N GLU A 73 5.17 -2.89 0.60
CA GLU A 73 4.95 -3.76 1.78
C GLU A 73 5.55 -3.15 3.05
N ASP A 74 6.76 -2.60 2.95
CA ASP A 74 7.50 -2.00 4.07
C ASP A 74 6.81 -0.77 4.69
N ASN A 75 5.90 -0.13 3.95
CA ASN A 75 5.14 1.00 4.47
C ASN A 75 3.89 0.56 5.25
N ILE A 76 3.54 -0.73 5.20
CA ILE A 76 2.41 -1.28 5.93
C ILE A 76 2.92 -1.78 7.28
N GLU A 77 2.41 -1.19 8.35
CA GLU A 77 2.78 -1.57 9.72
C GLU A 77 2.14 -2.91 10.10
N ARG A 78 0.82 -3.01 9.91
CA ARG A 78 0.05 -4.20 10.31
C ARG A 78 -1.32 -4.24 9.65
N ALA A 79 -1.89 -5.44 9.56
CA ALA A 79 -3.31 -5.59 9.30
C ALA A 79 -4.11 -5.27 10.57
N ILE A 80 -5.22 -4.56 10.40
CA ILE A 80 -6.18 -4.25 11.45
C ILE A 80 -7.54 -4.79 10.97
N GLU A 81 -8.19 -5.59 11.80
CA GLU A 81 -9.40 -6.34 11.44
C GLU A 81 -10.66 -5.44 11.38
#